data_AF-A0ABD4A5I7-F1
#
_entry.id   AF-A0ABD4A5I7-F1
#
_cell.length_a   1.000
_cell.length_b   1.000
_cell.length_c   1.000
_cell.angle_alpha   90.00
_cell.angle_beta   90.00
_cell.angle_gamma   90.00
#
_symmetry.space_group_name_H-M   'P 1'
#
loop_
_entity.id
_entity.type
_entity.pdbx_description
1 polymer ?
#
loop_
_entity_poly.entity_id
_entity_poly.type
_entity_poly.pdbx_seq_one_letter_code
_entity_poly.pdbx_strand_id
1 'polypeptide(L)'
;MRLNFNPFIAINLPWFSKDIPTVFVSLANPYHLIDVPYVSTFINGYSDNTYTVDAIVEKMMGNSAFKGINPVDPYCGNRWDVHLYD
;
A
#
# COMPACT_ATOMS: atom_id res chain seq x y z
N MET A 1 12.52 -2.87 3.68
CA MET A 1 12.38 -2.22 5.01
C MET A 1 10.93 -2.42 5.47
N ARG A 2 10.71 -2.88 6.71
CA ARG A 2 9.36 -3.02 7.30
C ARG A 2 8.88 -1.71 7.94
N LEU A 3 7.57 -1.55 8.03
CA LEU A 3 6.98 -0.46 8.81
C LEU A 3 7.25 -0.70 10.30
N ASN A 4 7.69 0.35 10.99
CA ASN A 4 7.94 0.31 12.42
C ASN A 4 6.89 1.17 13.13
N PHE A 5 5.92 0.51 13.74
CA PHE A 5 4.86 1.17 14.49
C PHE A 5 5.29 1.41 15.94
N ASN A 6 4.70 2.43 16.58
CA ASN A 6 4.98 2.72 17.98
C ASN A 6 4.67 1.47 18.86
N PRO A 7 5.63 0.96 19.66
CA PRO A 7 5.49 -0.33 20.34
C PRO A 7 4.48 -0.35 21.48
N PHE A 8 4.13 0.81 22.06
CA PHE A 8 3.25 0.84 23.24
C PHE A 8 1.76 0.83 22.87
N ILE A 9 1.39 1.64 21.89
CA ILE A 9 -0.02 1.87 21.51
C ILE A 9 -0.25 1.85 20.01
N ALA A 10 0.81 1.69 19.21
CA ALA A 10 0.77 1.76 17.75
C ALA A 10 -0.05 2.94 17.22
N ILE A 11 0.11 4.13 17.80
CA ILE A 11 -0.69 5.31 17.43
C ILE A 11 -0.54 5.72 15.95
N ASN A 12 0.56 5.29 15.31
CA ASN A 12 0.84 5.54 13.90
C ASN A 12 0.27 4.45 12.96
N LEU A 13 -0.49 3.48 13.49
CA LEU A 13 -1.20 2.50 12.66
C LEU A 13 -2.47 3.15 12.05
N PRO A 14 -2.84 2.80 10.82
CA PRO A 14 -4.13 3.22 10.23
C PRO A 14 -5.33 2.44 10.80
N TRP A 15 -5.63 2.66 12.09
CA TRP A 15 -6.72 2.00 12.84
C TRP A 15 -8.10 2.17 12.21
N PHE A 16 -8.36 3.37 11.68
CA PHE A 16 -9.67 3.74 11.14
C PHE A 16 -9.82 3.43 9.64
N SER A 17 -8.93 2.63 9.07
CA SER A 17 -8.98 2.26 7.64
C SER A 17 -10.28 1.59 7.21
N LYS A 18 -11.01 0.95 8.15
CA LYS A 18 -12.34 0.38 7.89
C LYS A 18 -13.48 1.41 7.93
N ASP A 19 -13.35 2.45 8.74
CA ASP A 19 -14.40 3.47 8.93
C ASP A 19 -14.20 4.68 8.00
N ILE A 20 -12.95 5.00 7.70
CA ILE A 20 -12.52 6.11 6.87
C ILE A 20 -11.86 5.54 5.61
N PRO A 21 -12.37 5.83 4.41
CA PRO A 21 -11.75 5.39 3.16
C PRO A 21 -10.28 5.79 3.11
N THR A 22 -9.40 4.79 3.17
CA THR A 22 -7.96 5.00 3.30
C THR A 22 -7.26 4.27 2.16
N VAL A 23 -6.37 4.98 1.46
CA VAL A 23 -5.50 4.42 0.41
C VAL A 23 -4.07 4.43 0.93
N PHE A 24 -3.37 3.31 0.77
CA PHE A 24 -1.95 3.20 1.11
C PHE A 24 -1.10 3.16 -0.17
N VAL A 25 -0.08 4.02 -0.23
CA VAL A 25 0.85 4.10 -1.36
C VAL A 25 2.26 3.80 -0.89
N SER A 26 2.87 2.74 -1.40
CA SER A 26 4.27 2.41 -1.16
C SER A 26 5.15 2.95 -2.28
N LEU A 27 6.10 3.82 -1.95
CA LEU A 27 7.04 4.41 -2.92
C LEU A 27 8.36 3.64 -3.07
N ALA A 28 8.59 2.59 -2.29
CA ALA A 28 9.88 1.90 -2.30
C ALA A 28 9.75 0.38 -2.27
N ASN A 29 9.19 -0.17 -1.19
CA ASN A 29 9.16 -1.61 -0.99
C ASN A 29 7.81 -2.20 -1.44
N PRO A 30 7.79 -3.17 -2.37
CA PRO A 30 6.53 -3.79 -2.82
C PRO A 30 5.81 -4.63 -1.76
N TYR A 31 6.46 -4.91 -0.63
CA TYR A 31 5.97 -5.84 0.38
C TYR A 31 5.40 -5.17 1.63
N HIS A 32 5.08 -3.87 1.57
CA HIS A 32 4.46 -3.18 2.72
C HIS A 32 3.06 -3.67 3.05
N LEU A 33 2.39 -4.36 2.11
CA LEU A 33 1.08 -4.96 2.33
C LEU A 33 1.08 -5.94 3.52
N ILE A 34 2.18 -6.63 3.80
CA ILE A 34 2.30 -7.55 4.96
C ILE A 34 2.08 -6.81 6.28
N ASP A 35 2.58 -5.57 6.39
CA ASP A 35 2.52 -4.81 7.62
C ASP A 35 1.15 -4.11 7.79
N VAL A 36 0.38 -3.96 6.71
CA VAL A 36 -0.94 -3.31 6.66
C VAL A 36 -1.97 -4.11 5.84
N PRO A 37 -2.25 -5.38 6.18
CA PRO A 37 -3.07 -6.26 5.34
C PRO A 37 -4.56 -5.86 5.32
N TYR A 38 -5.00 -5.05 6.27
CA TYR A 38 -6.40 -4.63 6.44
C TYR A 38 -6.77 -3.39 5.61
N VAL A 39 -5.83 -2.81 4.85
CA VAL A 39 -6.09 -1.68 3.96
C VAL A 39 -6.72 -2.19 2.66
N SER A 40 -7.87 -1.62 2.29
CA SER A 40 -8.64 -2.06 1.12
C SER A 40 -8.03 -1.65 -0.22
N THR A 41 -7.32 -0.52 -0.28
CA THR A 41 -6.69 -0.03 -1.52
C THR A 41 -5.20 0.19 -1.31
N PHE A 42 -4.39 -0.61 -2.00
CA PHE A 42 -2.92 -0.57 -1.91
C PHE A 42 -2.29 -0.33 -3.28
N ILE A 43 -1.38 0.64 -3.38
CA ILE A 43 -0.71 1.04 -4.63
C ILE A 43 0.81 0.94 -4.45
N ASN A 44 1.47 0.25 -5.39
CA ASN A 44 2.94 0.20 -5.47
C ASN A 44 3.49 1.19 -6.49
N GLY A 45 4.30 2.15 -6.04
CA GLY A 45 4.99 3.15 -6.85
C GLY A 45 6.44 2.80 -7.20
N TYR A 46 7.10 1.90 -6.45
CA TYR A 46 8.47 1.39 -6.66
C TYR A 46 9.63 2.40 -6.66
N SER A 47 9.36 3.70 -6.81
CA SER A 47 10.36 4.77 -6.76
C SER A 47 9.80 6.01 -6.06
N ASP A 48 10.65 6.67 -5.27
CA ASP A 48 10.39 7.88 -4.49
C ASP A 48 10.56 9.19 -5.28
N ASN A 49 10.65 9.12 -6.60
CA ASN A 49 10.77 10.28 -7.46
C ASN A 49 9.47 11.11 -7.51
N THR A 50 9.60 12.44 -7.64
CA THR A 50 8.46 13.36 -7.80
C THR A 50 7.57 12.99 -8.98
N TYR A 51 8.17 12.61 -10.11
CA TYR A 51 7.45 12.10 -11.28
C TYR A 51 6.52 10.92 -10.95
N THR A 52 6.99 9.99 -10.11
CA THR A 52 6.20 8.82 -9.71
C THR A 52 5.02 9.24 -8.84
N VAL A 53 5.25 10.15 -7.90
CA VAL A 53 4.20 10.70 -7.03
C VAL A 53 3.13 11.40 -7.86
N ASP A 54 3.52 12.30 -8.77
CA ASP A 54 2.59 13.01 -9.66
C ASP A 54 1.80 12.02 -10.53
N ALA A 55 2.48 11.02 -11.08
CA ALA A 55 1.86 9.99 -11.90
C ALA A 55 0.88 9.08 -11.13
N ILE A 56 1.08 8.88 -9.82
CA ILE A 56 0.14 8.16 -8.96
C ILE A 56 -1.09 9.02 -8.68
N VAL A 57 -0.89 10.30 -8.34
CA VAL A 57 -1.99 11.24 -8.08
C VAL A 57 -2.90 11.36 -9.32
N GLU A 58 -2.35 11.54 -10.51
CA GLU A 58 -3.13 11.59 -11.76
C GLU A 58 -3.96 10.31 -12.01
N LYS A 59 -3.42 9.14 -11.62
CA LYS A 59 -4.15 7.87 -11.74
C LYS A 59 -5.24 7.72 -10.70
N MET A 60 -4.99 8.18 -9.47
CA MET A 60 -5.99 8.20 -8.41
C MET A 60 -7.16 9.13 -8.74
N MET A 61 -6.88 10.25 -9.41
CA MET A 61 -7.91 11.18 -9.89
C MET A 61 -8.70 10.65 -11.10
N GLY A 62 -8.29 9.52 -11.69
CA GLY A 62 -8.93 8.93 -12.86
C GLY A 62 -8.54 9.56 -14.20
N ASN A 63 -7.59 10.49 -14.23
CA ASN A 63 -7.09 11.12 -15.46
C ASN A 63 -6.21 10.17 -16.29
N SER A 64 -5.67 9.13 -15.66
CA SER A 64 -4.79 8.14 -16.29
C SER A 64 -5.08 6.75 -15.74
N ALA A 65 -4.98 5.71 -16.58
CA ALA A 65 -5.17 4.33 -16.14
C ALA A 65 -3.91 3.75 -15.47
N PHE A 66 -4.09 2.85 -14.51
CA PHE A 66 -3.01 2.02 -13.98
C PHE A 66 -2.62 0.98 -15.03
N LYS A 67 -1.35 1.02 -15.45
CA LYS A 67 -0.76 0.09 -16.44
C LYS A 67 0.35 -0.78 -15.85
N GLY A 68 0.70 -0.55 -14.59
CA GLY A 68 1.77 -1.26 -13.91
C GLY A 68 1.35 -2.71 -13.66
N ILE A 69 2.25 -3.63 -13.99
CA ILE A 69 2.14 -5.04 -13.59
C ILE A 69 3.22 -5.24 -12.53
N ASN A 70 2.85 -5.78 -11.38
CA ASN A 70 3.80 -6.01 -10.30
C ASN A 70 4.87 -7.01 -10.78
N PRO A 71 6.18 -6.66 -10.75
CA PRO A 71 7.25 -7.56 -11.17
C PRO A 71 7.52 -8.68 -10.15
N VAL A 72 6.93 -8.56 -8.96
CA VAL A 72 7.00 -9.51 -7.85
C VAL A 72 5.61 -9.72 -7.29
N ASP A 73 5.40 -10.84 -6.59
CA ASP A 73 4.14 -11.11 -5.89
C ASP A 73 4.05 -10.25 -4.61
N PRO A 74 3.18 -9.22 -4.56
CA PRO A 74 3.07 -8.34 -3.39
C PRO A 74 2.53 -9.07 -2.15
N TYR A 75 1.84 -10.20 -2.33
CA TYR A 75 1.29 -11.02 -1.24
C TYR A 75 2.34 -11.93 -0.59
N CYS A 76 3.56 -11.97 -1.13
CA CYS A 76 4.65 -12.81 -0.64
C CYS A 76 4.29 -14.30 -0.56
N GLY A 77 3.67 -14.82 -1.62
CA GLY A 77 3.22 -16.19 -1.73
C GLY A 77 1.86 -16.42 -1.07
N ASN A 78 1.63 -17.65 -0.62
CA ASN A 78 0.32 -18.10 -0.12
C ASN A 78 0.09 -17.71 1.36
N ARG A 79 0.35 -16.45 1.71
CA ARG A 79 0.10 -15.91 3.04
C ARG A 79 -1.39 -15.70 3.22
N TRP A 80 -2.03 -16.67 3.87
CA TRP A 80 -3.46 -16.68 4.15
C TRP A 80 -3.92 -15.43 4.91
N ASP A 81 -3.06 -14.83 5.73
CA ASP A 81 -3.31 -13.65 6.54
C ASP A 81 -3.49 -12.36 5.73
N VAL A 82 -2.83 -12.25 4.58
CA VAL A 82 -2.95 -11.09 3.69
C VAL A 82 -4.20 -11.19 2.81
N HIS A 83 -4.61 -12.41 2.45
CA HIS A 83 -5.81 -12.68 1.66
C HIS A 83 -7.13 -12.63 2.45
N LEU A 84 -7.09 -12.42 3.77
CA LEU A 84 -8.31 -12.32 4.59
C LEU A 84 -9.17 -11.08 4.27
N TYR A 85 -8.56 -10.07 3.63
CA TYR A 85 -9.16 -8.76 3.39
C TYR A 85 -9.29 -8.42 1.89
N ASP A 86 -8.99 -9.38 1.01
CA ASP A 86 -9.26 -9.28 -0.44
C ASP A 86 -10.76 -9.45 -0.76
#